data_AF-A0A3M1QMK0-F1
#
_entry.id   AF-A0A3M1QMK0-F1
#
_cell.length_a   1.000
_cell.length_b   1.000
_cell.length_c   1.000
_cell.angle_alpha   90.00
_cell.angle_beta   90.00
_cell.angle_gamma   90.00
#
_symmetry.space_group_name_H-M   'P 1'
#
loop_
_entity.id
_entity.type
_entity.pdbx_description
1 polymer ?
#
loop_
_entity_poly.entity_id
_entity_poly.type
_entity_poly.pdbx_seq_one_letter_code
_entity_poly.pdbx_strand_id
1 'polypeptide(L)'
;MPDVRRDGVAPFFDQPPRETHAGLLLDRGLEEHDREHRSAAQLIDRLQRCGAPAVYRNAFRRWRDWAVANPTTFSHWYGRVAGRLALGLGNESVLEVGLTLHHTYGVPVIPGTAIKGVVRACARKRWALEPEVERILFGEVESAGYL
;
A
#
# COMPACT_ATOMS: atom_id res chain seq x y z
N MET A 1 27.71 1.66 13.91
CA MET A 1 27.13 1.20 15.21
C MET A 1 26.96 -0.32 15.13
N PRO A 2 26.65 -1.09 16.19
CA PRO A 2 26.36 -2.51 15.98
C PRO A 2 25.08 -2.64 15.11
N ASP A 3 25.10 -3.62 14.21
CA ASP A 3 23.97 -3.96 13.33
C ASP A 3 22.70 -4.13 14.18
N VAL A 4 21.61 -3.43 13.81
CA VAL A 4 20.33 -3.52 14.54
C VAL A 4 19.58 -4.83 14.25
N ARG A 5 20.05 -5.62 13.26
CA ARG A 5 19.49 -6.92 12.89
C ARG A 5 20.07 -8.02 13.79
N ARG A 6 19.33 -9.12 13.91
CA ARG A 6 19.86 -10.34 14.55
C ARG A 6 20.76 -11.06 13.55
N ASP A 7 21.95 -11.51 13.97
CA ASP A 7 22.93 -12.17 13.10
C ASP A 7 22.35 -13.32 12.26
N GLY A 8 21.40 -14.08 12.81
CA GLY A 8 20.77 -15.21 12.12
C GLY A 8 19.86 -14.86 10.94
N VAL A 9 19.49 -13.58 10.74
CA VAL A 9 18.61 -13.15 9.63
C VAL A 9 19.30 -12.28 8.59
N ALA A 10 20.52 -11.80 8.84
CA ALA A 10 21.27 -10.96 7.89
C ALA A 10 21.35 -11.53 6.44
N PRO A 11 21.59 -12.85 6.23
CA PRO A 11 21.68 -13.40 4.87
C PRO A 11 20.41 -13.29 4.03
N PHE A 12 19.23 -13.19 4.66
CA PHE A 12 17.95 -13.03 3.95
C PHE A 12 17.71 -11.60 3.48
N PHE A 13 18.53 -10.67 3.95
CA PHE A 13 18.45 -9.26 3.62
C PHE A 13 19.44 -8.93 2.49
N ASP A 14 20.68 -9.37 2.54
CA ASP A 14 21.75 -8.91 1.62
C ASP A 14 21.49 -9.19 0.12
N GLN A 15 20.81 -10.30 -0.20
CA GLN A 15 20.35 -10.63 -1.55
C GLN A 15 18.87 -11.00 -1.54
N PRO A 16 17.95 -10.02 -1.53
CA PRO A 16 16.54 -10.32 -1.42
C PRO A 16 16.11 -11.13 -2.66
N PRO A 17 15.57 -12.36 -2.51
CA PRO A 17 14.94 -13.06 -3.61
C PRO A 17 13.90 -12.16 -4.29
N ARG A 18 13.60 -12.36 -5.58
CA ARG A 18 12.56 -11.57 -6.28
C ARG A 18 11.19 -11.58 -5.58
N GLU A 19 10.94 -12.61 -4.76
CA GLU A 19 9.72 -12.79 -3.98
C GLU A 19 9.82 -12.23 -2.55
N THR A 20 10.84 -11.41 -2.27
CA THR A 20 11.00 -10.78 -0.96
C THR A 20 9.81 -9.88 -0.66
N HIS A 21 9.24 -10.06 0.53
CA HIS A 21 8.13 -9.27 1.00
C HIS A 21 8.59 -7.83 1.30
N ALA A 22 8.23 -6.87 0.44
CA ALA A 22 8.72 -5.48 0.56
C ALA A 22 8.35 -4.82 1.90
N GLY A 23 7.19 -5.14 2.49
CA GLY A 23 6.81 -4.62 3.82
C GLY A 23 7.78 -5.05 4.93
N LEU A 24 8.02 -6.36 5.06
CA LEU A 24 9.03 -6.90 5.96
C LEU A 24 10.43 -6.31 5.71
N LEU A 25 10.80 -6.13 4.45
CA LEU A 25 12.07 -5.51 4.09
C LEU A 25 12.13 -4.04 4.54
N LEU A 26 11.07 -3.26 4.33
CA LEU A 26 10.99 -1.86 4.79
C LEU A 26 11.08 -1.76 6.32
N ASP A 27 10.40 -2.65 7.03
CA ASP A 27 10.32 -2.61 8.50
C ASP A 27 11.59 -3.13 9.19
N ARG A 28 12.31 -4.08 8.57
CA ARG A 28 13.39 -4.85 9.22
C ARG A 28 14.72 -4.87 8.46
N GLY A 29 14.76 -4.26 7.28
CA GLY A 29 15.91 -4.33 6.37
C GLY A 29 16.96 -3.25 6.56
N LEU A 30 16.73 -2.27 7.44
CA LEU A 30 17.74 -1.24 7.74
C LEU A 30 18.86 -1.86 8.59
N GLU A 31 20.10 -1.68 8.15
CA GLU A 31 21.28 -2.28 8.78
C GLU A 31 21.81 -1.41 9.92
N GLU A 32 21.91 -0.09 9.70
CA GLU A 32 22.23 0.88 10.72
C GLU A 32 21.59 2.23 10.44
N HIS A 33 21.41 3.02 11.51
CA HIS A 33 21.06 4.43 11.40
C HIS A 33 22.34 5.24 11.19
N ASP A 34 22.60 5.64 9.95
CA ASP A 34 23.73 6.49 9.59
C ASP A 34 23.29 7.91 9.23
N ARG A 35 24.10 8.91 9.62
CA ARG A 35 23.81 10.34 9.35
C ARG A 35 23.92 10.73 7.88
N GLU A 36 24.52 9.88 7.06
CA GLU A 36 24.75 10.11 5.63
C GLU A 36 23.66 9.47 4.76
N HIS A 37 22.63 8.87 5.38
CA HIS A 37 21.52 8.16 4.77
C HIS A 37 21.93 7.08 3.74
N ARG A 38 23.13 6.51 3.87
CA ARG A 38 23.64 5.47 2.97
C ARG A 38 22.86 4.16 3.11
N SER A 39 22.60 3.73 4.34
CA SER A 39 21.85 2.50 4.62
C SER A 39 20.40 2.63 4.15
N ALA A 40 19.82 3.82 4.31
CA ALA A 40 18.49 4.15 3.79
C ALA A 40 18.45 4.06 2.26
N ALA A 41 19.44 4.63 1.56
CA ALA A 41 19.52 4.56 0.10
C ALA A 41 19.68 3.12 -0.41
N GLN A 42 20.50 2.31 0.25
CA GLN A 42 20.66 0.89 -0.08
C GLN A 42 19.38 0.09 0.16
N LEU A 43 18.66 0.36 1.25
CA LEU A 43 17.37 -0.27 1.51
C LEU A 43 16.35 0.08 0.42
N ILE A 44 16.31 1.34 -0.03
CA ILE A 44 15.43 1.77 -1.12
C ILE A 44 15.79 1.05 -2.44
N ASP A 45 17.07 0.94 -2.78
CA ASP A 45 17.52 0.20 -3.97
C ASP A 45 17.12 -1.29 -3.90
N ARG A 46 17.19 -1.90 -2.72
CA ARG A 46 16.72 -3.28 -2.48
C ARG A 46 15.20 -3.40 -2.62
N LEU A 47 14.43 -2.46 -2.06
CA LEU A 47 12.97 -2.41 -2.19
C LEU A 47 12.51 -2.28 -3.65
N GLN A 48 13.24 -1.52 -4.48
CA GLN A 48 12.93 -1.36 -5.91
C GLN A 48 13.06 -2.67 -6.70
N ARG A 49 13.80 -3.66 -6.18
CA ARG A 49 13.99 -4.96 -6.80
C ARG A 49 12.92 -5.99 -6.39
N CYS A 50 12.10 -5.68 -5.39
CA CYS A 50 11.00 -6.53 -4.97
C CYS A 50 9.91 -6.57 -6.06
N GLY A 51 9.52 -7.79 -6.44
CA GLY A 51 8.40 -8.02 -7.36
C GLY A 51 7.13 -8.42 -6.63
N ALA A 52 6.01 -8.41 -7.35
CA ALA A 52 4.79 -9.02 -6.84
C ALA A 52 4.96 -10.55 -6.74
N PRO A 53 4.72 -11.17 -5.58
CA PRO A 53 4.93 -12.61 -5.42
C PRO A 53 3.89 -13.41 -6.20
N ALA A 54 4.24 -14.63 -6.62
CA ALA A 54 3.34 -15.48 -7.42
C ALA A 54 1.99 -15.74 -6.71
N VAL A 55 2.01 -15.89 -5.39
CA VAL A 55 0.80 -16.07 -4.57
C VAL A 55 -0.17 -14.89 -4.69
N TYR A 56 0.33 -13.65 -4.75
CA TYR A 56 -0.51 -12.47 -4.92
C TYR A 56 -1.26 -12.51 -6.25
N ARG A 57 -0.59 -12.95 -7.33
CA ARG A 57 -1.23 -13.08 -8.65
C ARG A 57 -2.43 -14.03 -8.60
N ASN A 58 -2.31 -15.14 -7.88
CA ASN A 58 -3.40 -16.11 -7.72
C ASN A 58 -4.52 -15.56 -6.84
N ALA A 59 -4.18 -14.91 -5.72
CA ALA A 59 -5.15 -14.27 -4.84
C ALA A 59 -5.94 -13.16 -5.55
N PHE A 60 -5.25 -12.30 -6.30
CA PHE A 60 -5.86 -11.23 -7.08
C PHE A 60 -6.78 -11.77 -8.17
N ARG A 61 -6.36 -12.81 -8.90
CA ARG A 61 -7.23 -13.47 -9.91
C ARG A 61 -8.51 -14.00 -9.28
N ARG A 62 -8.40 -14.74 -8.18
CA ARG A 62 -9.58 -15.28 -7.47
C ARG A 62 -10.53 -14.18 -7.01
N TRP A 63 -10.00 -13.11 -6.40
CA TRP A 63 -10.81 -11.97 -5.97
C TRP A 63 -11.49 -11.27 -7.15
N ARG A 64 -10.73 -11.01 -8.23
CA ARG A 64 -11.23 -10.36 -9.45
C ARG A 64 -12.35 -11.19 -10.08
N ASP A 65 -12.13 -12.49 -10.25
CA ASP A 65 -13.07 -13.37 -10.92
C ASP A 65 -14.39 -13.44 -10.13
N TRP A 66 -14.30 -13.45 -8.80
CA TRP A 66 -15.47 -13.33 -7.94
C TRP A 66 -16.18 -11.98 -8.08
N ALA A 67 -15.44 -10.86 -8.10
CA ALA A 67 -16.03 -9.53 -8.27
C ALA A 67 -16.74 -9.38 -9.63
N VAL A 68 -16.12 -9.88 -10.71
CA VAL A 68 -16.70 -9.89 -12.07
C VAL A 68 -17.96 -10.76 -12.14
N ALA A 69 -18.01 -11.87 -11.40
CA ALA A 69 -19.19 -12.73 -11.32
C ALA A 69 -20.35 -12.10 -10.51
N ASN A 70 -20.12 -10.98 -9.80
CA ASN A 70 -21.11 -10.31 -8.95
C ASN A 70 -21.28 -8.81 -9.33
N PRO A 71 -21.73 -8.50 -10.56
CA PRO A 71 -21.74 -7.13 -11.09
C PRO A 71 -22.76 -6.20 -10.43
N THR A 72 -23.77 -6.75 -9.75
CA THR A 72 -24.74 -5.97 -8.96
C THR A 72 -24.15 -5.47 -7.65
N THR A 73 -23.05 -6.07 -7.19
CA THR A 73 -22.38 -5.72 -5.93
C THR A 73 -21.09 -4.96 -6.19
N PHE A 74 -20.34 -5.32 -7.22
CA PHE A 74 -19.05 -4.71 -7.52
C PHE A 74 -19.07 -3.99 -8.86
N SER A 75 -18.61 -2.74 -8.82
CA SER A 75 -18.13 -2.03 -10.00
C SER A 75 -16.61 -2.02 -9.98
N HIS A 76 -15.98 -2.26 -11.13
CA HIS A 76 -14.53 -2.32 -11.24
C HIS A 76 -14.03 -1.39 -12.33
N TRP A 77 -12.90 -0.73 -12.07
CA TRP A 77 -12.20 0.11 -13.03
C TRP A 77 -10.71 -0.20 -13.01
N TYR A 78 -10.10 -0.19 -14.20
CA TYR A 78 -8.66 -0.39 -14.36
C TYR A 78 -8.05 0.87 -14.96
N GLY A 79 -6.95 1.30 -14.36
CA GLY A 79 -6.18 2.42 -14.86
C GLY A 79 -4.70 2.26 -14.58
N ARG A 80 -3.90 3.07 -15.27
CA ARG A 80 -2.47 3.18 -15.03
C ARG A 80 -2.20 4.49 -14.31
N VAL A 81 -1.32 4.44 -13.32
CA VAL A 81 -0.83 5.66 -12.68
C VAL A 81 -0.04 6.47 -13.72
N ALA A 82 -0.44 7.72 -13.96
CA ALA A 82 0.18 8.59 -14.97
C ALA A 82 1.55 9.16 -14.54
N GLY A 83 1.86 9.11 -13.24
CA GLY A 83 3.09 9.63 -12.67
C GLY A 83 3.52 8.85 -11.42
N ARG A 84 4.23 9.51 -10.51
CA ARG A 84 4.61 8.92 -9.22
C ARG A 84 3.40 8.96 -8.28
N LEU A 85 3.06 7.83 -7.68
CA LEU A 85 2.04 7.72 -6.64
C LEU A 85 2.71 7.23 -5.37
N ALA A 86 2.61 8.02 -4.31
CA ALA A 86 3.06 7.64 -2.98
C ALA A 86 1.89 7.75 -2.01
N LEU A 87 1.72 6.73 -1.19
CA LEU A 87 0.63 6.60 -0.23
C LEU A 87 1.22 6.19 1.11
N GLY A 88 0.65 6.72 2.19
CA GLY A 88 1.13 6.40 3.53
C GLY A 88 2.47 7.04 3.88
N LEU A 89 2.80 8.19 3.26
CA LEU A 89 4.06 8.92 3.54
C LEU A 89 4.22 9.30 5.02
N GLY A 90 3.11 9.49 5.73
CA GLY A 90 3.09 9.76 7.17
C GLY A 90 2.94 8.52 8.05
N ASN A 91 2.97 7.31 7.48
CA ASN A 91 2.98 6.09 8.29
C ASN A 91 4.33 5.98 9.02
N GLU A 92 4.30 5.37 10.21
CA GLU A 92 5.52 5.04 10.94
C GLU A 92 6.45 4.19 10.06
N SER A 93 7.72 4.57 10.02
CA SER A 93 8.71 3.97 9.15
C SER A 93 10.10 4.18 9.72
N VAL A 94 10.94 3.18 9.55
CA VAL A 94 12.36 3.24 9.93
C VAL A 94 13.11 4.26 9.06
N LEU A 95 12.56 4.64 7.90
CA LEU A 95 13.11 5.63 6.97
C LEU A 95 12.53 7.04 7.12
N GLU A 96 11.84 7.35 8.23
CA GLU A 96 11.07 8.60 8.48
C GLU A 96 9.85 8.81 7.55
N VAL A 97 9.89 8.27 6.33
CA VAL A 97 8.81 8.31 5.34
C VAL A 97 8.24 6.92 5.15
N GLY A 98 6.93 6.79 5.36
CA GLY A 98 6.21 5.54 5.20
C GLY A 98 5.77 5.24 3.75
N LEU A 99 5.40 3.98 3.52
CA LEU A 99 4.76 3.54 2.29
C LEU A 99 3.64 2.55 2.63
N THR A 100 2.48 2.70 2.01
CA THR A 100 1.39 1.74 2.17
C THR A 100 1.63 0.49 1.32
N LEU A 101 2.03 -0.59 1.98
CA LEU A 101 2.20 -1.91 1.40
C LEU A 101 1.16 -2.88 1.97
N HIS A 102 0.68 -3.82 1.14
CA HIS A 102 -0.24 -4.85 1.57
C HIS A 102 0.46 -5.79 2.56
N HIS A 103 -0.07 -5.91 3.78
CA HIS A 103 0.56 -6.63 4.88
C HIS A 103 0.95 -8.09 4.56
N THR A 104 0.11 -8.82 3.81
CA THR A 104 0.36 -10.23 3.46
C THR A 104 1.23 -10.43 2.22
N TYR A 105 1.23 -9.48 1.28
CA TYR A 105 1.77 -9.70 -0.07
C TYR A 105 2.93 -8.76 -0.41
N GLY A 106 3.20 -7.74 0.42
CA GLY A 106 4.25 -6.76 0.21
C GLY A 106 4.06 -5.88 -1.03
N VAL A 107 2.90 -5.92 -1.68
CA VAL A 107 2.64 -5.12 -2.88
C VAL A 107 2.12 -3.72 -2.51
N PRO A 108 2.47 -2.66 -3.25
CA PRO A 108 1.87 -1.34 -3.06
C PRO A 108 0.35 -1.40 -3.21
N VAL A 109 -0.38 -0.74 -2.30
CA VAL A 109 -1.85 -0.74 -2.31
C VAL A 109 -2.41 0.66 -2.08
N ILE A 110 -3.49 0.98 -2.79
CA ILE A 110 -4.31 2.16 -2.53
C ILE A 110 -5.39 1.77 -1.52
N PRO A 111 -5.40 2.32 -0.29
CA PRO A 111 -6.45 2.02 0.67
C PRO A 111 -7.83 2.42 0.13
N GLY A 112 -8.85 1.58 0.38
CA GLY A 112 -10.23 1.91 0.02
C GLY A 112 -10.70 3.22 0.67
N THR A 113 -10.26 3.50 1.89
CA THR A 113 -10.52 4.77 2.59
C THR A 113 -9.91 5.98 1.88
N ALA A 114 -8.72 5.86 1.29
CA ALA A 114 -8.10 6.93 0.52
C ALA A 114 -8.90 7.24 -0.76
N ILE A 115 -9.33 6.19 -1.48
CA ILE A 115 -10.19 6.34 -2.66
C ILE A 115 -11.52 6.99 -2.27
N LYS A 116 -12.19 6.45 -1.24
CA LYS A 116 -13.46 6.96 -0.74
C LYS A 116 -13.37 8.43 -0.34
N GLY A 117 -12.30 8.81 0.36
CA GLY A 117 -12.04 10.21 0.74
C GLY A 117 -11.89 11.14 -0.46
N VAL A 118 -11.10 10.74 -1.47
CA VAL A 118 -10.92 11.54 -2.71
C VAL A 118 -12.22 11.66 -3.49
N VAL A 119 -12.97 10.56 -3.65
CA VAL A 119 -14.25 10.56 -4.36
C VAL A 119 -15.27 11.46 -3.63
N ARG A 120 -15.37 11.34 -2.30
CA ARG A 120 -16.23 12.20 -1.46
C ARG A 120 -15.88 13.67 -1.61
N ALA A 121 -14.60 14.03 -1.51
CA ALA A 121 -14.12 15.40 -1.66
C ALA A 121 -14.36 15.96 -3.08
N CYS A 122 -14.09 15.16 -4.11
CA CYS A 122 -14.38 15.52 -5.50
C CYS A 122 -15.87 15.75 -5.71
N ALA A 123 -16.72 14.88 -5.16
CA ALA A 123 -18.16 14.97 -5.35
C ALA A 123 -18.77 16.21 -4.70
N ARG A 124 -18.35 16.54 -3.47
CA ARG A 124 -18.66 17.82 -2.83
C ARG A 124 -18.27 19.01 -3.70
N LYS A 125 -17.02 19.02 -4.19
CA LYS A 125 -16.46 20.19 -4.89
C LYS A 125 -16.99 20.36 -6.32
N ARG A 126 -17.22 19.27 -7.05
CA ARG A 126 -17.54 19.29 -8.49
C ARG A 126 -19.04 19.25 -8.77
N TRP A 127 -19.80 18.56 -7.93
CA TRP A 127 -21.23 18.32 -8.15
C TRP A 127 -22.12 18.90 -7.06
N ALA A 128 -21.57 19.65 -6.11
CA ALA A 128 -22.31 20.23 -4.98
C ALA A 128 -23.19 19.19 -4.29
N LEU A 129 -22.60 18.03 -3.99
CA LEU A 129 -23.33 16.88 -3.46
C LEU A 129 -24.09 17.27 -2.19
N GLU A 130 -25.41 17.11 -2.22
CA GLU A 130 -26.29 17.41 -1.09
C GLU A 130 -25.87 16.63 0.17
N PRO A 131 -25.88 17.24 1.36
CA PRO A 131 -25.40 16.59 2.59
C PRO A 131 -26.08 15.25 2.88
N GLU A 132 -27.38 15.14 2.59
CA GLU A 132 -28.13 13.89 2.80
C GLU A 132 -27.68 12.77 1.85
N VAL A 133 -27.50 13.09 0.56
CA VAL A 133 -26.99 12.13 -0.43
C VAL A 133 -25.58 11.70 -0.08
N GLU A 134 -24.76 12.64 0.36
CA GLU A 134 -23.41 12.36 0.82
C GLU A 134 -23.38 11.38 2.01
N ARG A 135 -24.23 11.61 3.01
CA ARG A 135 -24.36 10.73 4.17
C ARG A 135 -24.79 9.32 3.76
N ILE A 136 -25.77 9.20 2.86
CA ILE A 136 -26.21 7.89 2.36
C ILE A 136 -25.07 7.17 1.63
N LEU A 137 -24.38 7.86 0.72
CA LEU A 137 -23.33 7.23 -0.09
C LEU A 137 -22.09 6.88 0.73
N PHE A 138 -21.59 7.78 1.57
CA PHE A 138 -20.30 7.62 2.23
C PHE A 138 -20.38 7.26 3.71
N GLY A 139 -21.55 7.38 4.34
CA GLY A 139 -21.74 7.12 5.75
C GLY A 139 -21.13 8.19 6.67
N GLU A 140 -21.28 7.92 7.96
CA GLU A 140 -20.77 8.70 9.08
C GLU A 140 -20.03 7.80 10.06
N VAL A 141 -19.57 8.35 11.19
CA VAL A 141 -18.89 7.57 12.24
C VAL A 141 -19.80 6.46 12.78
N GLU A 142 -21.12 6.72 12.82
CA GLU A 142 -22.12 5.83 13.43
C GLU A 142 -22.91 5.00 12.40
N SER A 143 -22.75 5.27 11.10
CA SER A 143 -23.51 4.58 10.05
C SER A 143 -22.69 4.26 8.81
N ALA A 144 -22.81 3.04 8.31
CA ALA A 144 -22.15 2.61 7.09
C ALA A 144 -22.82 3.27 5.86
N GLY A 145 -21.99 3.79 4.95
CA GLY A 145 -22.45 4.22 3.64
C GLY A 145 -22.64 3.04 2.68
N TYR A 146 -23.36 3.28 1.58
CA TYR A 146 -23.50 2.29 0.51
C TYR A 146 -22.23 2.09 -0.33
N LEU A 147 -21.27 3.03 -0.26
CA LEU A 147 -19.95 2.99 -0.91
C LEU A 147 -18.80 2.93 0.10
#